data_AF-A0A2N4XLX6-F1
#
_entry.id   AF-A0A2N4XLX6-F1
#
_cell.length_a   1.000
_cell.length_b   1.000
_cell.length_c   1.000
_cell.angle_alpha   90.00
_cell.angle_beta   90.00
_cell.angle_gamma   90.00
#
_symmetry.space_group_name_H-M   'P 1'
#
loop_
_entity.id
_entity.type
_entity.pdbx_description
1 polymer ?
#
loop_
_entity_poly.entity_id
_entity_poly.type
_entity_poly.pdbx_seq_one_letter_code
_entity_poly.pdbx_strand_id
1 'polypeptide(L)'
;METLELLQEFIKRRVPNPPENVTLESKLEEVGVDSLTLLDLMFDMEDKFGVRMPDDLPRPETVGELIEIFEKLKPADAAIPNE
;
A
#
# COMPACT_ATOMS: atom_id res chain seq x y z
N MET A 1 -8.88 -9.10 -0.87
CA MET A 1 -8.19 -9.42 0.41
C MET A 1 -6.68 -9.59 0.26
N GLU A 2 -6.14 -9.89 -0.94
CA GLU A 2 -4.69 -10.01 -1.17
C GLU A 2 -3.88 -8.73 -0.87
N THR A 3 -4.49 -7.54 -0.99
CA THR A 3 -3.78 -6.25 -0.81
C THR A 3 -3.25 -6.05 0.62
N LEU A 4 -4.02 -6.47 1.65
CA LEU A 4 -3.60 -6.38 3.06
C LEU A 4 -2.38 -7.28 3.32
N GLU A 5 -2.44 -8.53 2.88
CA GLU A 5 -1.37 -9.52 3.11
C GLU A 5 -0.08 -9.11 2.41
N LEU A 6 -0.19 -8.61 1.16
CA LEU A 6 0.94 -8.06 0.42
C LEU A 6 1.58 -6.87 1.14
N LEU A 7 0.76 -5.97 1.65
CA LEU A 7 1.23 -4.79 2.37
C LEU A 7 1.90 -5.19 3.70
N GLN A 8 1.29 -6.12 4.45
CA GLN A 8 1.89 -6.68 5.67
C GLN A 8 3.25 -7.34 5.40
N GLU A 9 3.37 -8.14 4.35
CA GLU A 9 4.64 -8.74 3.90
C GLU A 9 5.67 -7.67 3.50
N PHE A 10 5.23 -6.60 2.84
CA PHE A 10 6.11 -5.51 2.42
C PHE A 10 6.67 -4.75 3.62
N ILE A 11 5.77 -4.38 4.53
CA ILE A 11 6.10 -3.72 5.78
C ILE A 11 7.03 -4.61 6.60
N LYS A 12 6.76 -5.91 6.75
CA LYS A 12 7.64 -6.83 7.49
C LYS A 12 9.05 -6.96 6.89
N ARG A 13 9.21 -6.75 5.58
CA ARG A 13 10.52 -6.81 4.91
C ARG A 13 11.30 -5.50 5.01
N ARG A 14 10.61 -4.36 4.97
CA ARG A 14 11.24 -3.03 5.02
C ARG A 14 11.42 -2.51 6.45
N VAL A 15 10.48 -2.83 7.33
CA VAL A 15 10.50 -2.44 8.73
C VAL A 15 11.16 -3.54 9.55
N PRO A 16 12.24 -3.24 10.30
CA PRO A 16 12.97 -4.24 11.09
C PRO A 16 12.21 -4.73 12.33
N ASN A 17 11.21 -3.97 12.82
CA ASN A 17 10.38 -4.35 13.97
C ASN A 17 8.90 -4.01 13.72
N PRO A 18 8.23 -4.73 12.81
CA PRO A 18 6.82 -4.53 12.56
C PRO A 18 6.01 -4.96 13.80
N PRO A 19 4.90 -4.28 14.15
CA PRO A 19 4.03 -4.72 15.22
C PRO A 19 3.42 -6.08 14.87
N GLU A 20 3.24 -6.93 15.87
CA GLU A 20 2.66 -8.27 15.69
C GLU A 20 1.21 -8.21 15.18
N ASN A 21 0.52 -7.09 15.39
CA ASN A 21 -0.84 -6.83 14.94
C ASN A 21 -0.88 -5.63 13.99
N VAL A 22 -0.60 -5.86 12.71
CA VAL A 22 -0.86 -4.87 11.65
C VAL A 22 -2.31 -5.03 11.21
N THR A 23 -3.18 -4.10 11.58
CA THR A 23 -4.59 -4.07 11.16
C THR A 23 -4.86 -2.88 10.25
N LEU A 24 -6.04 -2.85 9.61
CA LEU A 24 -6.48 -1.69 8.81
C LEU A 24 -6.50 -0.39 9.64
N GLU A 25 -6.74 -0.50 10.95
CA GLU A 25 -6.77 0.62 11.89
C GLU A 25 -5.38 1.03 12.37
N SER A 26 -4.34 0.22 12.10
CA SER A 26 -2.96 0.55 12.47
C SER A 26 -2.47 1.75 11.66
N LYS A 27 -1.86 2.71 12.36
CA LYS A 27 -1.17 3.85 11.74
C LYS A 27 0.15 3.40 11.13
N LEU A 28 0.42 3.83 9.91
CA LEU A 28 1.66 3.52 9.18
C LEU A 28 2.91 3.89 10.00
N GLU A 29 2.90 5.05 10.66
CA GLU A 29 3.98 5.46 11.57
C GLU A 29 4.17 4.48 12.75
N GLU A 30 3.09 3.97 13.35
CA GLU A 30 3.19 2.99 14.44
C GLU A 30 3.67 1.62 13.94
N VAL A 31 3.45 1.33 12.66
CA VAL A 31 3.97 0.13 12.02
C VAL A 31 5.46 0.27 11.67
N GLY A 32 6.06 1.45 11.84
CA GLY A 32 7.45 1.76 11.46
C GLY A 32 7.59 2.18 9.99
N VAL A 33 6.50 2.61 9.36
CA VAL A 33 6.50 3.18 8.01
C VAL A 33 6.59 4.70 8.11
N ASP A 34 7.80 5.22 8.02
CA ASP A 34 8.06 6.67 7.93
C ASP A 34 7.65 7.24 6.55
N SER A 35 7.58 8.57 6.44
CA SER A 35 7.26 9.26 5.17
C SER A 35 8.14 8.84 3.98
N LEU A 36 9.42 8.52 4.20
CA LEU A 36 10.31 8.02 3.13
C LEU A 36 10.00 6.58 2.74
N THR A 37 9.79 5.71 3.74
CA THR A 37 9.44 4.30 3.53
C THR A 37 8.08 4.18 2.86
N LEU A 38 7.13 5.04 3.22
CA LEU A 38 5.81 5.13 2.58
C LEU A 38 5.94 5.52 1.10
N LEU A 39 6.74 6.54 0.80
CA LEU A 39 6.95 7.00 -0.57
C LEU A 39 7.58 5.91 -1.44
N ASP A 40 8.61 5.24 -0.93
CA ASP A 40 9.25 4.12 -1.60
C ASP A 40 8.27 2.95 -1.84
N LEU A 41 7.43 2.64 -0.85
CA LEU A 41 6.40 1.61 -0.94
C LEU A 41 5.32 1.94 -1.97
N MET A 42 4.88 3.21 -2.03
CA MET A 42 3.95 3.68 -3.05
C MET A 42 4.54 3.49 -4.45
N PHE A 43 5.78 3.94 -4.67
CA PHE A 43 6.47 3.78 -5.95
C PHE A 43 6.66 2.31 -6.35
N ASP A 44 7.08 1.45 -5.42
CA ASP A 44 7.25 0.02 -5.69
C ASP A 44 5.90 -0.63 -6.03
N MET A 45 4.83 -0.26 -5.32
CA MET A 45 3.49 -0.74 -5.64
C MET A 45 2.98 -0.22 -6.98
N GLU A 46 3.21 1.05 -7.32
CA GLU A 46 2.87 1.60 -8.63
C GLU A 46 3.57 0.85 -9.76
N ASP A 47 4.87 0.62 -9.65
CA ASP A 47 5.68 -0.12 -10.62
C ASP A 47 5.21 -1.59 -10.74
N LYS A 48 5.05 -2.25 -9.59
CA LYS A 48 4.75 -3.68 -9.52
C LYS A 48 3.35 -4.03 -10.01
N PHE A 49 2.39 -3.12 -9.85
CA PHE A 49 1.01 -3.30 -10.31
C PHE A 49 0.69 -2.53 -11.60
N GLY A 50 1.62 -1.73 -12.11
CA GLY A 50 1.41 -0.87 -13.28
C GLY A 50 0.34 0.20 -13.07
N VAL A 51 0.10 0.60 -11.82
CA VAL A 51 -0.88 1.65 -11.47
C VAL A 51 -0.14 2.97 -11.23
N ARG A 52 -0.83 4.09 -11.41
CA ARG A 52 -0.32 5.43 -11.09
C ARG A 52 -1.12 6.01 -9.94
N MET A 53 -0.47 6.26 -8.82
CA MET A 53 -1.02 7.04 -7.71
C MET A 53 -0.90 8.52 -8.08
N PRO A 54 -2.02 9.26 -8.24
CA PRO A 54 -1.92 10.70 -8.41
C PRO A 54 -1.25 11.36 -7.20
N ASP A 55 -0.30 12.27 -7.45
CA ASP A 55 0.41 13.04 -6.41
C ASP A 55 -0.52 13.87 -5.50
N ASP A 56 -1.75 14.11 -5.94
CA ASP A 56 -2.78 14.84 -5.19
C ASP A 56 -3.51 13.96 -4.16
N LEU A 57 -3.22 12.65 -4.10
CA LEU A 57 -3.80 11.79 -3.08
C LEU A 57 -3.33 12.20 -1.69
N PRO A 58 -4.25 12.26 -0.71
CA PRO A 58 -3.86 12.40 0.68
C PRO A 58 -2.94 11.23 1.06
N ARG A 59 -1.86 11.54 1.77
CA ARG A 59 -0.98 10.52 2.31
C ARG A 59 -1.79 9.70 3.32
N PRO A 60 -1.97 8.39 3.10
CA PRO A 60 -2.71 7.57 4.04
C PRO A 60 -1.99 7.60 5.38
N GLU A 61 -2.73 7.83 6.46
CA GLU A 61 -2.18 7.74 7.81
C GLU A 61 -2.25 6.31 8.35
N THR A 62 -3.20 5.51 7.85
CA THR A 62 -3.44 4.13 8.28
C THR A 62 -3.25 3.13 7.13
N VAL A 63 -2.97 1.89 7.52
CA VAL A 63 -2.85 0.75 6.60
C VAL A 63 -4.15 0.57 5.79
N GLY A 64 -5.31 0.76 6.42
CA GLY A 64 -6.60 0.66 5.76
C GLY A 64 -6.84 1.73 4.72
N GLU A 65 -6.44 2.96 5.00
CA GLU A 65 -6.58 4.06 4.05
C GLU A 65 -5.68 3.85 2.81
N LEU A 66 -4.45 3.36 3.02
CA LEU A 66 -3.56 2.99 1.92
C LEU A 66 -4.16 1.87 1.07
N ILE A 67 -4.74 0.85 1.70
CA ILE A 67 -5.39 -0.27 1.00
C ILE A 67 -6.62 0.21 0.24
N GLU A 68 -7.46 1.07 0.81
CA GLU A 68 -8.62 1.63 0.13
C GLU A 68 -8.22 2.44 -1.10
N ILE A 69 -7.18 3.29 -0.98
CA ILE A 69 -6.61 4.02 -2.12
C ILE A 69 -6.14 3.00 -3.17
N PHE A 70 -5.42 1.96 -2.74
CA PHE A 70 -4.90 0.95 -3.65
C PHE A 70 -6.00 0.13 -4.35
N GLU A 71 -7.05 -0.26 -3.63
CA GLU A 71 -8.18 -1.01 -4.19
C GLU A 71 -9.05 -0.13 -5.10
N LYS A 72 -9.10 1.19 -4.87
CA LYS A 72 -9.72 2.14 -5.80
C LYS A 72 -8.89 2.36 -7.06
N LEU A 73 -7.56 2.28 -6.96
CA LEU A 73 -6.64 2.50 -8.08
C LEU A 73 -6.37 1.24 -8.89
N LYS A 74 -6.39 0.06 -8.27
CA LYS A 74 -6.56 -1.19 -9.01
C LYS A 74 -7.87 -1.04 -9.78
N PRO A 75 -7.85 -0.95 -11.12
CA PRO A 75 -9.09 -1.16 -11.85
C PRO A 75 -9.60 -2.54 -11.40
N ALA A 76 -10.90 -2.66 -11.10
CA ALA A 76 -11.54 -3.93 -10.77
C ALA A 76 -11.55 -4.92 -11.96
N ASP A 77 -10.62 -4.76 -12.89
CA ASP A 77 -10.75 -5.19 -14.25
C ASP A 77 -9.36 -5.26 -14.89
N ALA A 78 -8.80 -6.46 -14.82
CA ALA A 78 -8.03 -7.00 -15.93
C ALA A 78 -8.96 -7.29 -17.13
N ALA A 79 -9.75 -6.31 -17.59
CA ALA A 79 -10.31 -6.31 -18.95
C ALA A 79 -9.81 -5.06 -19.68
N ILE A 80 -8.51 -5.06 -19.90
CA ILE A 80 -8.07 -4.78 -21.26
C ILE A 80 -8.25 -6.10 -22.03
N PRO A 81 -9.34 -6.31 -22.81
CA PRO A 81 -9.23 -7.25 -23.91
C PRO A 81 -8.23 -6.64 -24.89
N ASN A 82 -6.96 -7.07 -24.78
CA ASN A 82 -6.01 -6.95 -25.86
C ASN A 82 -6.26 -8.15 -26.79
N GLU A 83 -6.99 -7.88 -27.87
CA GLU A 83 -6.72 -8.27 -29.28
C GLU A 83 -8.03 -8.36 -30.09
#